data_AF-A0A0K8T7X6-F1
#
_entry.id   AF-A0A0K8T7X6-F1
#
_cell.length_a   1.000
_cell.length_b   1.000
_cell.length_c   1.000
_cell.angle_alpha   90.00
_cell.angle_beta   90.00
_cell.angle_gamma   90.00
#
_symmetry.space_group_name_H-M   'P 1'
#
loop_
_entity.id
_entity.type
_entity.pdbx_description
1 polymer ?
#
loop_
_entity_poly.entity_id
_entity_poly.type
_entity_poly.pdbx_seq_one_letter_code
_entity_poly.pdbx_strand_id
1 'polypeptide(L)'
;MPFSTWPGAKFYPGGHITFCGTLNSIVHIIMYSYYLLAALGPEVQKYLWWKKYLTTFQIIQFVMVFYHSMQLFFIDCEVPIVFGWSIMFHAILFFVLFRQFYNEAYVSSDKSKTRTALDKMNMCMPSLPNKDDSKDQ
;
A
#
# COMPACT_ATOMS: atom_id res chain seq x y z
N MET A 1 -5.90 -6.78 -7.54
CA MET A 1 -5.12 -7.77 -8.32
C MET A 1 -5.99 -9.00 -8.64
N PRO A 2 -7.02 -8.89 -9.50
CA PRO A 2 -7.98 -9.97 -9.73
C PRO A 2 -7.40 -11.16 -10.54
N PHE A 3 -6.49 -10.88 -11.48
CA PHE A 3 -5.91 -11.90 -12.34
C PHE A 3 -4.95 -12.86 -11.62
N SER A 4 -4.20 -12.38 -10.62
CA SER A 4 -3.27 -13.22 -9.86
C SER A 4 -3.92 -13.97 -8.69
N THR A 5 -5.04 -13.47 -8.15
CA THR A 5 -5.78 -14.12 -7.06
C THR A 5 -6.71 -15.23 -7.55
N TRP A 6 -7.13 -15.21 -8.82
CA TRP A 6 -8.05 -16.20 -9.39
C TRP A 6 -7.49 -17.64 -9.37
N PRO A 7 -6.24 -17.91 -9.80
CA PRO A 7 -5.64 -19.23 -9.66
C PRO A 7 -5.49 -19.65 -8.20
N GLY A 8 -5.11 -18.71 -7.31
CA GLY A 8 -4.97 -19.00 -5.87
C GLY A 8 -6.28 -19.48 -5.24
N ALA A 9 -7.39 -18.76 -5.51
CA ALA A 9 -8.71 -19.14 -5.03
C ALA A 9 -9.26 -20.43 -5.65
N LYS A 10 -8.86 -20.75 -6.89
CA LYS A 10 -9.29 -21.94 -7.62
C LYS A 10 -8.60 -23.22 -7.14
N PHE A 11 -7.31 -23.14 -6.81
CA PHE A 11 -6.47 -24.32 -6.54
C PHE A 11 -6.19 -24.55 -5.05
N TYR A 12 -6.09 -23.49 -4.23
CA TYR A 12 -5.77 -23.60 -2.79
C TYR A 12 -6.62 -22.61 -1.97
N PRO A 13 -7.90 -22.91 -1.71
CA PRO A 13 -8.83 -21.98 -1.06
C PRO A 13 -8.61 -21.78 0.45
N GLY A 14 -7.42 -22.06 1.03
CA GLY A 14 -7.27 -22.02 2.49
C GLY A 14 -5.87 -21.77 3.07
N GLY A 15 -5.88 -21.39 4.36
CA GLY A 15 -4.74 -21.31 5.26
C GLY A 15 -3.85 -20.08 5.04
N HIS A 16 -2.82 -20.26 4.24
CA HIS A 16 -1.72 -19.31 4.10
C HIS A 16 -2.07 -18.09 3.23
N ILE A 17 -2.77 -18.31 2.12
CA ILE A 17 -3.13 -17.26 1.15
C ILE A 17 -4.25 -16.36 1.72
N THR A 18 -5.17 -16.94 2.49
CA THR A 18 -6.28 -16.23 3.14
C THR A 18 -5.80 -15.21 4.16
N PHE A 19 -4.74 -15.52 4.93
CA PHE A 19 -4.16 -14.59 5.90
C PHE A 19 -3.64 -13.30 5.25
N CYS A 20 -2.93 -13.43 4.12
CA CYS A 20 -2.47 -12.30 3.32
C CYS A 20 -3.63 -11.46 2.77
N GLY A 21 -4.72 -12.11 2.33
CA GLY A 21 -5.93 -11.44 1.87
C GLY A 21 -6.66 -10.67 2.98
N THR A 22 -6.75 -11.25 4.19
CA THR A 22 -7.37 -10.59 5.35
C THR A 22 -6.57 -9.37 5.81
N LEU A 23 -5.23 -9.49 5.93
CA LEU A 23 -4.37 -8.35 6.28
C LEU A 23 -4.45 -7.23 5.25
N ASN A 24 -4.44 -7.58 3.96
CA ASN A 24 -4.63 -6.61 2.88
C ASN A 24 -5.99 -5.90 3.02
N SER A 25 -7.06 -6.64 3.28
CA SER A 25 -8.41 -6.08 3.44
C SER A 25 -8.48 -5.11 4.62
N ILE A 26 -7.85 -5.40 5.76
CA ILE A 26 -7.81 -4.50 6.92
C ILE A 26 -7.12 -3.18 6.57
N VAL A 27 -5.96 -3.23 5.92
CA VAL A 27 -5.24 -2.02 5.50
C VAL A 27 -6.03 -1.25 4.45
N HIS A 28 -6.70 -1.95 3.54
CA HIS A 28 -7.57 -1.33 2.55
C HIS A 28 -8.80 -0.68 3.18
N ILE A 29 -9.41 -1.27 4.21
CA ILE A 29 -10.52 -0.64 4.95
C ILE A 29 -10.05 0.72 5.51
N ILE A 30 -8.87 0.78 6.12
CA ILE A 30 -8.32 2.03 6.67
C ILE A 30 -8.05 3.04 5.56
N MET A 31 -7.44 2.61 4.47
CA MET A 31 -7.11 3.46 3.32
C MET A 31 -8.36 4.02 2.62
N TYR A 32 -9.36 3.18 2.37
CA TYR A 32 -10.62 3.62 1.74
C TYR A 32 -11.47 4.45 2.70
N SER A 33 -11.43 4.19 4.01
CA SER A 33 -12.07 5.06 5.01
C SER A 33 -11.47 6.45 4.98
N TYR A 34 -10.15 6.55 4.87
CA TYR A 34 -9.47 7.84 4.68
C TYR A 34 -9.90 8.53 3.37
N TYR A 35 -10.06 7.78 2.28
CA TYR A 35 -10.54 8.37 1.01
C TYR A 35 -11.99 8.85 1.09
N LEU A 36 -12.85 8.14 1.81
CA LEU A 36 -14.22 8.58 2.08
C LEU A 36 -14.23 9.90 2.87
N LEU A 37 -13.40 9.99 3.91
CA LEU A 37 -13.22 11.21 4.70
C LEU A 37 -12.65 12.37 3.88
N ALA A 38 -11.74 12.09 2.94
CA ALA A 38 -11.19 13.09 2.02
C ALA A 38 -12.24 13.61 1.02
N ALA A 39 -13.24 12.79 0.65
CA ALA A 39 -14.31 13.16 -0.26
C ALA A 39 -15.46 13.95 0.41
N LEU A 40 -15.55 13.94 1.74
CA LEU A 40 -16.60 14.64 2.51
C LEU A 40 -16.45 16.18 2.55
N GLY A 41 -15.41 16.73 1.93
CA GLY A 41 -15.26 18.17 1.68
C GLY A 41 -14.13 18.85 2.46
N PRO A 42 -13.78 20.10 2.10
CA PRO A 42 -12.58 20.81 2.54
C PRO A 42 -12.48 21.03 4.06
N GLU A 43 -13.60 21.04 4.77
CA GLU A 43 -13.67 21.13 6.24
C GLU A 43 -12.99 19.92 6.92
N VAL A 44 -13.22 18.71 6.41
CA VAL A 44 -12.68 17.46 6.98
C VAL A 44 -11.23 17.25 6.53
N GLN A 45 -10.90 17.70 5.31
CA GLN A 45 -9.57 17.60 4.72
C GLN A 45 -8.47 18.23 5.57
N LYS A 46 -8.79 19.29 6.32
CA LYS A 46 -7.86 19.97 7.23
C LYS A 46 -7.33 19.08 8.36
N TYR A 47 -8.09 18.07 8.76
CA TYR A 47 -7.71 17.12 9.81
C TYR A 47 -6.95 15.89 9.29
N LEU A 48 -6.80 15.74 7.96
CA LEU A 48 -6.21 14.57 7.31
C LEU A 48 -4.67 14.62 7.20
N TRP A 49 -3.97 15.09 8.24
CA TRP A 49 -2.50 15.18 8.23
C TRP A 49 -1.78 13.82 8.25
N TRP A 50 -2.48 12.75 8.63
CA TRP A 50 -1.89 11.43 8.83
C TRP A 50 -1.71 10.60 7.54
N LYS A 51 -1.79 11.22 6.35
CA LYS A 51 -1.60 10.53 5.07
C LYS A 51 -0.28 9.74 4.97
N LYS A 52 0.78 10.24 5.61
CA LYS A 52 2.08 9.57 5.68
C LYS A 52 2.00 8.21 6.37
N TYR A 53 1.21 8.13 7.44
CA TYR A 53 1.02 6.89 8.19
C TYR A 53 0.32 5.85 7.32
N LEU A 54 -0.61 6.23 6.44
CA LEU A 54 -1.27 5.28 5.53
C LEU A 54 -0.30 4.63 4.55
N THR A 55 0.58 5.42 3.93
CA THR A 55 1.64 4.88 3.06
C THR A 55 2.58 3.97 3.85
N THR A 56 2.94 4.35 5.08
CA THR A 56 3.75 3.51 5.96
C THR A 56 3.03 2.21 6.33
N PHE A 57 1.74 2.23 6.64
CA PHE A 57 0.94 1.03 6.90
C PHE A 57 0.91 0.08 5.71
N GLN A 58 0.75 0.60 4.49
CA GLN A 58 0.82 -0.21 3.27
C GLN A 58 2.21 -0.85 3.08
N ILE A 59 3.30 -0.11 3.31
CA ILE A 59 4.66 -0.67 3.24
C ILE A 59 4.86 -1.78 4.28
N ILE A 60 4.41 -1.57 5.52
CA ILE A 60 4.50 -2.56 6.60
C ILE A 60 3.72 -3.83 6.23
N GLN A 61 2.54 -3.71 5.62
CA GLN A 61 1.76 -4.85 5.12
C GLN A 61 2.57 -5.68 4.12
N PHE A 62 3.23 -5.06 3.15
CA PHE A 62 4.04 -5.78 2.17
C PHE A 62 5.23 -6.49 2.81
N VAL A 63 5.88 -5.87 3.80
CA VAL A 63 6.98 -6.49 4.55
C VAL A 63 6.49 -7.68 5.36
N MET A 64 5.36 -7.57 6.06
CA MET A 64 4.77 -8.70 6.79
C MET A 64 4.38 -9.86 5.86
N VAL A 65 3.79 -9.56 4.70
CA VAL A 65 3.44 -10.57 3.68
C VAL A 65 4.70 -11.23 3.12
N PHE A 66 5.79 -10.48 2.93
CA PHE A 66 7.07 -11.02 2.49
C PHE A 66 7.64 -12.02 3.51
N TYR A 67 7.70 -11.65 4.79
CA TYR A 67 8.14 -12.57 5.86
C TYR A 67 7.25 -13.80 5.97
N HIS A 68 5.93 -13.62 5.89
CA HIS A 68 5.00 -14.76 5.90
C HIS A 68 5.23 -15.69 4.71
N SER A 69 5.46 -15.13 3.51
CA SER A 69 5.75 -15.91 2.30
C SER A 69 7.10 -16.65 2.40
N MET A 70 8.10 -16.08 3.08
CA MET A 70 9.37 -16.78 3.33
C MET A 70 9.19 -18.01 4.24
N GLN A 71 8.27 -17.98 5.20
CA GLN A 71 7.98 -19.15 6.05
C GLN A 71 7.48 -20.35 5.24
N LEU A 72 6.76 -20.11 4.14
CA LEU A 72 6.29 -21.16 3.23
C LEU A 72 7.44 -21.90 2.53
N PHE A 73 8.62 -21.28 2.40
CA PHE A 73 9.78 -21.91 1.78
C PHE A 73 10.55 -22.83 2.74
N PHE A 74 10.39 -22.64 4.06
CA PHE A 74 11.08 -23.43 5.09
C PHE A 74 10.21 -24.56 5.66
N ILE A 75 8.89 -24.50 5.47
CA ILE A 75 7.95 -25.54 5.92
C ILE A 75 7.44 -26.27 4.68
N ASP A 76 7.77 -27.56 4.56
CA ASP A 76 7.21 -28.44 3.53
C ASP A 76 5.69 -28.52 3.71
N CYS A 77 4.98 -27.77 2.89
CA CYS A 77 3.52 -27.76 2.84
C CYS A 77 3.12 -28.16 1.42
N GLU A 78 1.97 -28.82 1.23
CA GLU A 78 1.44 -29.25 -0.08
C GLU A 78 1.17 -28.10 -1.07
N VAL A 79 1.52 -26.87 -0.72
CA VAL A 79 1.33 -25.69 -1.56
C VAL A 79 2.47 -25.60 -2.60
N PRO A 80 2.16 -25.51 -3.90
CA PRO A 80 3.16 -25.46 -4.96
C PRO A 80 4.05 -24.22 -4.83
N ILE A 81 5.37 -24.45 -4.82
CA ILE A 81 6.44 -23.43 -4.69
C ILE A 81 6.29 -22.29 -5.71
N VAL A 82 5.68 -22.57 -6.86
CA VAL A 82 5.37 -21.60 -7.92
C VAL A 82 4.49 -20.45 -7.40
N PHE A 83 3.52 -20.73 -6.54
CA PHE A 83 2.67 -19.68 -5.94
C PHE A 83 3.47 -18.81 -4.97
N GLY A 84 4.36 -19.40 -4.17
CA GLY A 84 5.27 -18.66 -3.28
C GLY A 84 6.16 -17.68 -4.05
N TRP A 85 6.75 -18.13 -5.16
CA TRP A 85 7.54 -17.26 -6.05
C TRP A 85 6.70 -16.11 -6.64
N SER A 86 5.46 -16.38 -7.06
CA SER A 86 4.58 -15.34 -7.63
C SER A 86 4.18 -14.26 -6.61
N ILE A 87 3.94 -14.66 -5.35
CA ILE A 87 3.60 -13.75 -4.25
C ILE A 87 4.83 -12.91 -3.88
N MET A 88 6.00 -13.55 -3.80
CA MET A 88 7.26 -12.86 -3.51
C MET A 88 7.62 -11.84 -4.58
N PHE A 89 7.46 -12.18 -5.86
CA PHE A 89 7.65 -11.24 -6.97
C PHE A 89 6.71 -10.02 -6.85
N HIS A 90 5.43 -10.24 -6.56
CA HIS A 90 4.47 -9.16 -6.33
C HIS A 90 4.85 -8.28 -5.13
N ALA A 91 5.25 -8.89 -4.01
CA ALA A 91 5.65 -8.18 -2.80
C ALA A 91 6.86 -7.27 -3.07
N ILE A 92 7.85 -7.76 -3.84
CA ILE A 92 9.04 -6.98 -4.22
C ILE A 92 8.66 -5.81 -5.14
N LEU A 93 7.83 -6.04 -6.17
CA LEU A 93 7.38 -4.99 -7.07
C LEU A 93 6.67 -3.86 -6.32
N PHE A 94 5.72 -4.21 -5.45
CA PHE A 94 5.03 -3.23 -4.64
C PHE A 94 5.95 -2.53 -3.65
N PHE A 95 6.86 -3.27 -3.00
CA PHE A 95 7.82 -2.67 -2.09
C PHE A 95 8.70 -1.62 -2.78
N VAL A 96 9.23 -1.91 -3.97
CA VAL A 96 10.04 -0.95 -4.74
C VAL A 96 9.21 0.27 -5.12
N LEU A 97 8.00 0.07 -5.65
CA LEU A 97 7.12 1.16 -6.07
C LEU A 97 6.75 2.08 -4.91
N PHE A 98 6.37 1.51 -3.77
CA PHE A 98 6.02 2.28 -2.57
C PHE A 98 7.23 2.90 -1.89
N ARG A 99 8.39 2.26 -1.92
CA ARG A 99 9.64 2.83 -1.39
C ARG A 99 10.12 3.99 -2.24
N GLN A 100 10.04 3.88 -3.56
CA GLN A 100 10.35 4.97 -4.49
C GLN A 100 9.38 6.15 -4.25
N PHE A 101 8.08 5.87 -4.15
CA PHE A 101 7.09 6.89 -3.79
C PHE A 101 7.35 7.52 -2.43
N TYR A 102 7.67 6.73 -1.39
CA TYR A 102 7.94 7.25 -0.05
C TYR A 102 9.16 8.17 -0.03
N ASN A 103 10.23 7.77 -0.73
CA ASN A 103 11.42 8.59 -0.85
C ASN A 103 11.12 9.91 -1.59
N GLU A 104 10.39 9.85 -2.70
CA GLU A 104 10.05 11.02 -3.49
C GLU A 104 9.07 11.96 -2.79
N ALA A 105 8.10 11.43 -2.04
CA ALA A 105 7.06 12.20 -1.36
C ALA A 105 7.46 12.71 0.04
N TYR A 106 8.40 12.05 0.75
CA TYR A 106 8.69 12.36 2.16
C TYR A 106 10.17 12.54 2.51
N VAL A 107 11.11 12.05 1.70
CA VAL A 107 12.56 12.12 2.00
C VAL A 107 13.27 13.09 1.05
N SER A 108 12.75 13.29 -0.16
CA SER A 108 13.32 14.22 -1.13
C SER A 108 13.22 15.66 -0.61
N SER A 109 14.37 16.30 -0.38
CA SER A 109 14.48 17.74 -0.14
C SER A 109 14.16 18.57 -1.40
N ASP A 110 14.08 17.93 -2.56
CA ASP A 110 13.68 18.57 -3.81
C ASP A 110 12.16 18.71 -3.86
N LYS A 111 11.67 19.90 -3.51
CA LYS A 111 10.25 20.26 -3.49
C LYS A 111 9.54 20.03 -4.85
N SER A 112 10.27 20.03 -5.98
CA SER A 112 9.70 19.80 -7.32
C SER A 112 9.27 18.34 -7.54
N LYS A 113 10.13 17.41 -7.15
CA LYS A 113 9.85 15.96 -7.22
C LYS A 113 8.76 15.56 -6.24
N THR A 114 8.80 16.13 -5.02
CA THR A 114 7.76 15.95 -4.01
C THR A 114 6.40 16.39 -4.52
N ARG A 115 6.30 17.57 -5.14
CA ARG A 115 5.05 18.06 -5.76
C ARG A 115 4.57 17.13 -6.87
N THR A 116 5.46 16.63 -7.72
CA THR A 116 5.11 15.72 -8.84
C THR A 116 4.60 14.36 -8.36
N ALA A 117 5.23 13.77 -7.34
CA ALA A 117 4.77 12.52 -6.74
C ALA A 117 3.43 12.70 -6.01
N LEU A 118 3.25 13.82 -5.31
CA LEU A 118 1.98 14.18 -4.68
C LEU A 118 0.89 14.40 -5.73
N ASP A 119 1.21 15.06 -6.85
CA ASP A 119 0.26 15.32 -7.94
C ASP A 119 -0.16 14.04 -8.63
N LYS A 120 0.74 13.08 -8.84
CA LYS A 120 0.38 11.75 -9.35
C LYS A 120 -0.57 11.00 -8.42
N MET A 121 -0.46 11.22 -7.10
CA MET A 121 -1.41 10.67 -6.12
C MET A 121 -2.73 11.46 -6.10
N ASN A 122 -2.68 12.78 -6.28
CA ASN A 122 -3.85 13.66 -6.39
C ASN A 122 -4.57 13.51 -7.75
N MET A 123 -3.93 13.02 -8.80
CA MET A 123 -4.65 12.65 -10.04
C MET A 123 -5.68 11.53 -9.79
N CYS A 124 -5.52 10.78 -8.69
CA CYS A 124 -6.48 9.79 -8.21
C CYS A 124 -7.25 10.24 -6.95
N MET A 125 -7.11 11.50 -6.49
CA MET A 125 -7.62 11.96 -5.19
C MET A 125 -7.92 13.48 -5.19
N PRO A 126 -9.03 13.97 -4.61
CA PRO A 126 -9.27 15.41 -4.49
C PRO A 126 -8.09 16.09 -3.78
N SER A 127 -7.64 17.22 -4.33
CA SER A 127 -6.50 17.99 -3.82
C SER A 127 -6.71 18.42 -2.36
N LEU A 128 -5.98 17.78 -1.44
CA LEU A 128 -5.93 18.19 -0.04
C LEU A 128 -4.93 19.35 0.10
N PRO A 129 -5.31 20.50 0.67
CA PRO A 129 -4.37 21.59 0.90
C PRO A 129 -3.22 21.11 1.80
N ASN A 130 -1.99 21.24 1.30
CA ASN A 130 -0.79 20.86 2.02
C ASN A 130 -0.46 21.94 3.06
N LYS A 131 -0.18 21.55 4.31
CA LYS A 131 0.11 22.49 5.41
C LYS A 131 1.40 23.30 5.19
N ASP A 132 2.23 22.90 4.24
CA ASP A 132 3.47 23.59 3.89
C ASP A 132 3.25 24.90 3.10
N ASP A 133 2.07 25.16 2.53
CA ASP A 133 1.74 26.46 1.90
C ASP A 133 1.42 27.57 2.93
N SER A 134 1.32 27.21 4.22
CA SER A 134 0.94 28.17 5.30
C SER A 134 2.12 28.77 6.07
N LYS A 135 3.37 28.51 5.63
CA LYS A 135 4.57 29.10 6.23
C LYS A 135 5.30 30.10 5.33
N ASP A 136 4.86 30.27 4.08
CA ASP A 136 5.43 31.21 3.11
C ASP A 136 4.45 32.36 2.78
N GLN A 137 3.49 32.67 3.66
CA GLN A 137 2.65 33.88 3.60
C GLN A 137 2.65 34.63 4.93
#